data_AF-A0A8X7C4R5-F1
#
_entry.id   AF-A0A8X7C4R5-F1
#
_cell.length_a   1.000
_cell.length_b   1.000
_cell.length_c   1.000
_cell.angle_alpha   90.00
_cell.angle_beta   90.00
_cell.angle_gamma   90.00
#
_symmetry.space_group_name_H-M   'P 1'
#
loop_
_entity.id
_entity.type
_entity.pdbx_description
1 polymer ?
#
loop_
_entity_poly.entity_id
_entity_poly.type
_entity_poly.pdbx_seq_one_letter_code
_entity_poly.pdbx_strand_id
1 'polypeptide(L)'
;MTGQSKILSSGLVSMETLLGWKWSGKVPERVSSLNSSMMSTSLLVKEINVSEMWKLDFLRIQDTSEQKTKELYEVLVEHFFEDWQNNFFALKGLQVASRKLKAEKLYKEYGEVFKEGERDCIVEEIPEEEIASSCHYLPHRHVVKENNATKIRLVFNASSRQMGSPSLNDCDGNRLSFIELIPSIIARFCLHKFGITADIRNLYLQFSLHKKDRDFLRFLGHGEDEKLKNYRHHKVIFGISCSPFLLSSNIRYHLERKFDEARQGNRRYLEEIIRQGILSFYVDSCLTSIKTESALKQFIEVATEIIV
;
A
#
# COMPACT_ATOMS: atom_id res chain seq x y z
N MET A 1 -22.11 6.98 -8.40
CA MET A 1 -22.00 8.41 -8.76
C MET A 1 -23.29 8.80 -9.49
N THR A 2 -23.90 9.95 -9.17
CA THR A 2 -25.17 10.38 -9.81
C THR A 2 -24.95 10.99 -11.19
N GLY A 3 -23.70 11.32 -11.54
CA GLY A 3 -23.29 11.70 -12.89
C GLY A 3 -23.56 13.17 -13.24
N GLN A 4 -24.16 13.95 -12.35
CA GLN A 4 -24.34 15.38 -12.57
C GLN A 4 -23.01 16.13 -12.42
N SER A 5 -22.68 16.97 -13.40
CA SER A 5 -21.53 17.88 -13.33
C SER A 5 -21.92 19.30 -13.71
N LYS A 6 -21.32 20.30 -13.04
CA LYS A 6 -21.50 21.72 -13.33
C LYS A 6 -20.16 22.43 -13.29
N ILE A 7 -19.92 23.33 -14.23
CA ILE A 7 -18.75 24.20 -14.21
C ILE A 7 -19.13 25.47 -13.44
N LEU A 8 -18.37 25.77 -12.39
CA LEU A 8 -18.57 26.95 -11.55
C LEU A 8 -17.97 28.19 -12.23
N SER A 9 -18.46 29.37 -11.85
CA SER A 9 -17.93 30.66 -12.35
C SER A 9 -16.45 30.87 -12.04
N SER A 10 -15.90 30.13 -11.07
CA SER A 10 -14.46 30.09 -10.73
C SER A 10 -13.62 29.21 -11.65
N GLY A 11 -14.21 28.52 -12.63
CA GLY A 11 -13.52 27.58 -13.52
C GLY A 11 -13.33 26.18 -12.94
N LEU A 12 -13.73 25.94 -11.68
CA LEU A 12 -13.75 24.61 -11.07
C LEU A 12 -14.94 23.79 -11.58
N VAL A 13 -14.75 22.47 -11.70
CA VAL A 13 -15.80 21.52 -12.05
C VAL A 13 -16.35 20.91 -10.77
N SER A 14 -17.66 21.04 -10.54
CA SER A 14 -18.37 20.32 -9.50
C SER A 14 -19.01 19.05 -10.06
N MET A 15 -18.91 17.95 -9.33
CA MET A 15 -19.47 16.67 -9.67
C MET A 15 -20.25 16.11 -8.48
N GLU A 16 -21.48 15.71 -8.71
CA GLU A 16 -22.34 15.16 -7.68
C GLU A 16 -22.04 13.68 -7.45
N THR A 17 -21.80 13.33 -6.19
CA THR A 17 -21.59 11.96 -5.71
C THR A 17 -22.69 11.57 -4.74
N LEU A 18 -22.74 10.29 -4.37
CA LEU A 18 -23.68 9.82 -3.34
C LEU A 18 -23.41 10.44 -1.96
N LEU A 19 -22.24 11.06 -1.76
CA LEU A 19 -21.82 11.73 -0.52
C LEU A 19 -21.92 13.27 -0.62
N GLY A 20 -22.51 13.79 -1.71
CA GLY A 20 -22.60 15.22 -1.99
C GLY A 20 -21.66 15.68 -3.11
N TRP A 21 -21.50 17.00 -3.24
CA TRP A 21 -20.77 17.63 -4.35
C TRP A 21 -19.26 17.64 -4.09
N LYS A 22 -18.50 17.11 -5.06
CA LYS A 22 -17.03 17.17 -5.10
C LYS A 22 -16.59 18.20 -6.13
N TRP A 23 -15.61 19.04 -5.82
CA TRP A 23 -15.04 20.01 -6.78
C TRP A 23 -13.64 19.59 -7.21
N SER A 24 -13.31 19.78 -8.49
CA SER A 24 -11.99 19.50 -9.06
C SER A 24 -11.63 20.56 -10.12
N GLY A 25 -10.34 20.89 -10.23
CA GLY A 25 -9.85 21.86 -11.21
C GLY A 25 -8.76 22.76 -10.65
N LYS A 26 -8.22 23.62 -11.52
CA LYS A 26 -7.14 24.55 -11.17
C LYS A 26 -7.75 25.79 -10.50
N VAL A 27 -7.31 26.11 -9.28
CA VAL A 27 -7.78 27.30 -8.56
C VAL A 27 -7.16 28.55 -9.22
N PRO A 28 -7.95 29.58 -9.58
CA PRO A 28 -7.42 30.80 -10.19
C PRO A 28 -6.51 31.54 -9.21
N GLU A 29 -5.27 31.81 -9.61
CA GLU A 29 -4.32 32.60 -8.81
C GLU A 29 -4.79 34.06 -8.69
N ARG A 30 -5.21 34.47 -7.49
CA ARG A 30 -5.14 35.86 -7.07
C ARG A 30 -4.18 35.97 -5.89
N VAL A 31 -3.09 36.69 -6.11
CA VAL A 31 -2.05 37.00 -5.14
C VAL A 31 -2.53 38.15 -4.23
N SER A 32 -2.66 37.89 -2.93
CA SER A 32 -2.35 38.88 -1.88
C SER A 32 -2.22 38.22 -0.50
N SER A 33 -1.03 38.36 0.07
CA SER A 33 -0.57 38.27 1.47
C SER A 33 -1.43 37.60 2.55
N LEU A 34 -0.80 36.63 3.23
CA LEU A 34 -1.17 35.96 4.49
C LEU A 34 -2.50 35.17 4.48
N ASN A 35 -2.40 33.90 4.85
CA ASN A 35 -3.49 32.94 5.14
C ASN A 35 -3.96 31.98 4.02
N SER A 36 -3.24 31.85 2.89
CA SER A 36 -3.65 30.92 1.83
C SER A 36 -3.56 29.42 2.17
N SER A 37 -2.85 29.02 3.23
CA SER A 37 -2.76 27.60 3.65
C SER A 37 -3.88 27.16 4.62
N MET A 38 -4.67 28.08 5.17
CA MET A 38 -5.80 27.74 6.07
C MET A 38 -7.14 27.56 5.36
N MET A 39 -7.25 27.82 4.05
CA MET A 39 -8.55 27.86 3.36
C MET A 39 -8.87 26.63 2.51
N SER A 40 -8.04 25.58 2.50
CA SER A 40 -8.30 24.35 1.73
C SER A 40 -8.77 23.15 2.57
N THR A 41 -8.81 23.28 3.90
CA THR A 41 -9.48 22.34 4.81
C THR A 41 -10.75 22.94 5.44
N SER A 42 -11.28 24.02 4.87
CA SER A 42 -12.70 24.38 5.05
C SER A 42 -13.55 23.61 4.03
N LEU A 43 -13.45 22.28 4.06
CA LEU A 43 -14.57 21.47 3.63
C LEU A 43 -15.68 21.80 4.60
N LEU A 44 -16.81 22.24 4.08
CA LEU A 44 -18.08 22.32 4.80
C LEU A 44 -18.29 21.01 5.57
N VAL A 45 -17.82 20.98 6.81
CA VAL A 45 -18.53 20.33 7.89
C VAL A 45 -19.82 21.14 7.98
N LYS A 46 -20.79 20.87 7.09
CA LYS A 46 -22.18 20.83 7.54
C LYS A 46 -22.08 20.04 8.81
N GLU A 47 -22.28 20.67 9.97
CA GLU A 47 -22.16 20.06 11.31
C GLU A 47 -22.40 18.56 11.20
N ILE A 48 -21.33 17.78 10.97
CA ILE A 48 -21.47 16.34 10.88
C ILE A 48 -21.58 16.05 12.35
N ASN A 49 -22.83 16.02 12.80
CA ASN A 49 -23.17 15.64 14.14
C ASN A 49 -22.38 14.35 14.34
N VAL A 50 -21.60 14.27 15.43
CA VAL A 50 -20.82 13.07 15.74
C VAL A 50 -21.72 11.85 15.57
N SER A 51 -23.00 11.96 15.96
CA SER A 51 -24.06 10.98 15.76
C SER A 51 -24.34 10.55 14.29
N GLU A 52 -24.16 11.42 13.28
CA GLU A 52 -24.19 11.04 11.85
C GLU A 52 -22.94 10.26 11.42
N MET A 53 -21.77 10.54 12.00
CA MET A 53 -20.58 9.71 11.80
C MET A 53 -20.79 8.31 12.39
N TRP A 54 -21.39 8.21 13.58
CA TRP A 54 -21.81 6.92 14.17
C TRP A 54 -22.97 6.25 13.42
N LYS A 55 -23.78 6.99 12.64
CA LYS A 55 -24.76 6.37 11.73
C LYS A 55 -24.09 5.65 10.56
N LEU A 56 -22.88 6.01 10.14
CA LEU A 56 -22.11 5.26 9.14
C LEU A 56 -21.61 3.93 9.70
N ASP A 57 -21.22 3.89 10.99
CA ASP A 57 -20.95 2.64 11.71
C ASP A 57 -22.24 1.81 11.90
N PHE A 58 -23.37 2.49 12.15
CA PHE A 58 -24.70 1.84 12.27
C PHE A 58 -25.25 1.31 10.94
N LEU A 59 -24.82 1.88 9.80
CA LEU A 59 -25.17 1.45 8.44
C LEU A 59 -24.59 0.08 8.07
N ARG A 60 -23.97 -0.64 9.02
CA ARG A 60 -23.27 -1.89 8.77
C ARG A 60 -22.28 -1.76 7.61
N ILE A 61 -21.58 -0.63 7.53
CA ILE A 61 -20.22 -0.66 6.96
C ILE A 61 -19.35 -1.36 8.02
N GLN A 62 -19.67 -2.64 8.25
CA GLN A 62 -18.71 -3.56 8.82
C GLN A 62 -17.54 -3.58 7.85
N ASP A 63 -16.33 -3.56 8.38
CA ASP A 63 -15.17 -3.95 7.60
C ASP A 63 -15.51 -5.29 6.94
N THR A 64 -15.78 -5.29 5.62
CA THR A 64 -16.22 -6.45 4.86
C THR A 64 -15.07 -7.44 4.65
N SER A 65 -14.03 -7.40 5.48
CA SER A 65 -13.25 -8.58 5.78
C SER A 65 -14.21 -9.63 6.32
N GLU A 66 -14.78 -10.45 5.43
CA GLU A 66 -15.51 -11.66 5.78
C GLU A 66 -14.66 -12.41 6.80
N GLN A 67 -15.10 -12.41 8.06
CA GLN A 67 -14.41 -13.15 9.10
C GLN A 67 -14.70 -14.64 8.85
N LYS A 68 -13.99 -15.24 7.90
CA LYS A 68 -14.06 -16.69 7.65
C LYS A 68 -13.71 -17.41 8.97
N THR A 69 -14.44 -18.49 9.27
CA THR A 69 -14.15 -19.30 10.46
C THR A 69 -12.76 -19.92 10.35
N LYS A 70 -12.14 -20.25 11.48
CA LYS A 70 -10.80 -20.86 11.47
C LYS A 70 -10.78 -22.16 10.66
N GLU A 71 -11.85 -22.95 10.76
CA GLU A 71 -12.03 -24.19 10.00
C GLU A 71 -12.09 -23.93 8.49
N LEU A 72 -12.82 -22.89 8.05
CA LEU A 72 -12.90 -22.55 6.63
C LEU A 72 -11.53 -22.12 6.07
N TYR A 73 -10.71 -21.43 6.86
CA TYR A 73 -9.35 -21.08 6.46
C TYR A 73 -8.45 -22.30 6.30
N GLU A 74 -8.48 -23.22 7.26
CA GLU A 74 -7.66 -24.45 7.19
C GLU A 74 -8.00 -25.24 5.92
N VAL A 75 -9.30 -25.36 5.59
CA VAL A 75 -9.77 -25.99 4.34
C VAL A 75 -9.30 -25.23 3.09
N LEU A 76 -9.35 -23.89 3.08
CA LEU A 76 -8.87 -23.10 1.95
C LEU A 76 -7.36 -23.25 1.76
N VAL A 77 -6.60 -23.25 2.85
CA VAL A 77 -5.15 -23.44 2.82
C VAL A 77 -4.81 -24.84 2.29
N GLU A 78 -5.48 -25.88 2.79
CA GLU A 78 -5.33 -27.25 2.27
C GLU A 78 -5.63 -27.33 0.78
N HIS A 79 -6.76 -26.79 0.33
CA HIS A 79 -7.13 -26.84 -1.09
C HIS A 79 -6.18 -26.01 -1.98
N PHE A 80 -5.66 -24.89 -1.48
CA PHE A 80 -4.62 -24.12 -2.18
C PHE A 80 -3.33 -24.93 -2.36
N PHE A 81 -2.98 -25.74 -1.36
CA PHE A 81 -1.85 -26.67 -1.39
C PHE A 81 -2.13 -27.98 -2.15
N GLU A 82 -3.31 -28.18 -2.73
CA GLU A 82 -3.57 -29.29 -3.64
C GLU A 82 -3.35 -28.89 -5.11
N ASP A 83 -3.51 -27.61 -5.44
CA ASP A 83 -3.53 -27.07 -6.81
C ASP A 83 -2.30 -26.18 -7.12
N TRP A 84 -1.10 -26.74 -6.92
CA TRP A 84 0.20 -26.04 -7.02
C TRP A 84 0.58 -25.52 -8.43
N GLN A 85 -0.22 -25.75 -9.47
CA GLN A 85 0.18 -25.47 -10.86
C GLN A 85 -0.70 -24.43 -11.55
N ASN A 86 -0.82 -23.24 -10.95
CA ASN A 86 -1.50 -22.11 -11.58
C ASN A 86 -0.66 -21.36 -12.65
N ASN A 87 0.52 -21.87 -13.01
CA ASN A 87 1.44 -21.31 -14.01
C ASN A 87 0.71 -20.98 -15.33
N PHE A 88 -0.25 -21.80 -15.75
CA PHE A 88 -1.04 -21.56 -16.96
C PHE A 88 -1.77 -20.19 -16.97
N PHE A 89 -2.31 -19.76 -15.82
CA PHE A 89 -3.00 -18.47 -15.71
C PHE A 89 -2.02 -17.29 -15.73
N ALA A 90 -0.90 -17.43 -15.02
CA ALA A 90 0.18 -16.45 -15.06
C ALA A 90 0.73 -16.29 -16.49
N LEU A 91 0.90 -17.40 -17.23
CA LEU A 91 1.36 -17.40 -18.61
C LEU A 91 0.37 -16.71 -19.55
N LYS A 92 -0.93 -16.99 -19.43
CA LYS A 92 -1.97 -16.27 -20.18
C LYS A 92 -1.94 -14.77 -19.89
N GLY A 93 -1.81 -14.39 -18.62
CA GLY A 93 -1.67 -13.00 -18.20
C GLY A 93 -0.46 -12.32 -18.84
N LEU A 94 0.70 -13.00 -18.81
CA LEU A 94 1.93 -12.53 -19.43
C LEU A 94 1.80 -12.38 -20.95
N GLN A 95 1.14 -13.31 -21.65
CA GLN A 95 0.90 -13.22 -23.09
C GLN A 95 0.08 -11.98 -23.45
N VAL A 96 -0.98 -11.70 -22.68
CA VAL A 96 -1.80 -10.49 -22.87
C VAL A 96 -0.99 -9.24 -22.59
N ALA A 97 -0.23 -9.21 -21.49
CA ALA A 97 0.63 -8.08 -21.15
C ALA A 97 1.68 -7.84 -22.23
N SER A 98 2.30 -8.90 -22.75
CA SER A 98 3.35 -8.82 -23.78
C SER A 98 2.82 -8.27 -25.11
N ARG A 99 1.62 -8.70 -25.54
CA ARG A 99 0.97 -8.15 -26.74
C ARG A 99 0.75 -6.64 -26.63
N LYS A 100 0.24 -6.19 -25.48
CA LYS A 100 0.01 -4.76 -25.20
C LYS A 100 1.31 -3.96 -25.14
N LEU A 101 2.33 -4.45 -24.43
CA LEU A 101 3.64 -3.82 -24.34
C LEU A 101 4.32 -3.67 -25.71
N LYS A 102 4.19 -4.69 -26.59
CA LYS A 102 4.70 -4.61 -27.97
C LYS A 102 3.95 -3.58 -28.80
N ALA A 103 2.61 -3.52 -28.68
CA ALA A 103 1.80 -2.51 -29.37
C ALA A 103 2.13 -1.08 -28.91
N GLU A 104 2.42 -0.89 -27.62
CA GLU A 104 2.78 0.40 -27.01
C GLU A 104 4.26 0.76 -27.16
N LYS A 105 5.08 -0.14 -27.75
CA LYS A 105 6.54 0.00 -27.89
C LYS A 105 7.28 0.19 -26.55
N LEU A 106 6.77 -0.48 -25.51
CA LEU A 106 7.28 -0.41 -24.12
C LEU A 106 7.96 -1.71 -23.66
N TYR A 107 8.22 -2.64 -24.58
CA TYR A 107 8.74 -3.96 -24.24
C TYR A 107 10.18 -3.91 -23.72
N LYS A 108 10.99 -2.96 -24.20
CA LYS A 108 12.36 -2.76 -23.70
C LYS A 108 12.33 -2.27 -22.26
N GLU A 109 11.55 -1.23 -21.97
CA GLU A 109 11.39 -0.69 -20.62
C GLU A 109 10.79 -1.73 -19.66
N TYR A 110 10.01 -2.69 -20.17
CA TYR A 110 9.50 -3.81 -19.37
C TYR A 110 10.63 -4.75 -18.94
N GLY A 111 11.55 -5.09 -19.84
CA GLY A 111 12.73 -5.90 -19.51
C GLY A 111 13.64 -5.23 -18.48
N GLU A 112 13.81 -3.90 -18.57
CA GLU A 112 14.63 -3.14 -17.62
C GLU A 112 14.08 -3.18 -16.18
N VAL A 113 12.76 -3.30 -16.00
CA VAL A 113 12.16 -3.46 -14.65
C VAL A 113 12.71 -4.69 -13.93
N PHE A 114 12.95 -5.80 -14.65
CA PHE A 114 13.52 -7.00 -14.04
C PHE A 114 14.98 -6.80 -13.66
N LYS A 115 15.79 -6.20 -14.55
CA LYS A 115 17.19 -5.89 -14.24
C LYS A 115 17.36 -4.91 -13.07
N GLU A 116 16.51 -3.89 -13.00
CA GLU A 116 16.49 -2.97 -11.85
C GLU A 116 16.09 -3.73 -10.59
N GLY A 117 15.03 -4.54 -10.65
CA GLY A 117 14.58 -5.34 -9.52
C GLY A 117 15.62 -6.36 -9.03
N GLU A 118 16.39 -6.98 -9.93
CA GLU A 118 17.49 -7.89 -9.57
C GLU A 118 18.66 -7.13 -8.92
N ARG A 119 19.05 -5.98 -9.49
CA ARG A 119 20.09 -5.13 -8.91
C ARG A 119 19.74 -4.64 -7.50
N ASP A 120 18.47 -4.35 -7.25
CA ASP A 120 17.96 -3.87 -5.97
C ASP A 120 17.59 -5.01 -5.00
N CYS A 121 17.89 -6.26 -5.37
CA CYS A 121 17.55 -7.47 -4.62
C CYS A 121 16.05 -7.58 -4.28
N ILE A 122 15.17 -7.07 -5.15
CA ILE A 122 13.71 -7.13 -5.02
C ILE A 122 13.16 -8.43 -5.62
N VAL A 123 13.73 -8.83 -6.76
CA VAL A 123 13.38 -10.06 -7.48
C VAL A 123 14.64 -10.86 -7.77
N GLU A 124 14.49 -12.16 -7.93
CA GLU A 124 15.56 -13.05 -8.38
C GLU A 124 15.02 -14.03 -9.43
N GLU A 125 15.80 -14.29 -10.48
CA GLU A 125 15.55 -15.38 -11.41
C GLU A 125 15.70 -16.73 -10.68
N ILE A 126 14.74 -17.62 -10.90
CA ILE A 126 14.69 -18.92 -10.24
C ILE A 126 15.61 -19.89 -10.99
N PRO A 127 16.54 -20.57 -10.29
CA PRO A 127 17.38 -21.61 -10.89
C PRO A 127 16.54 -22.74 -11.51
N GLU A 128 17.01 -23.33 -12.60
CA GLU A 128 16.27 -24.38 -13.31
C GLU A 128 15.91 -25.57 -12.39
N GLU A 129 16.78 -25.89 -11.42
CA GLU A 129 16.55 -26.99 -10.47
C GLU A 129 15.41 -26.70 -9.49
N GLU A 130 15.11 -25.42 -9.20
CA GLU A 130 14.07 -24.99 -8.26
C GLU A 130 12.71 -24.74 -8.96
N ILE A 131 12.63 -24.79 -10.30
CA ILE A 131 11.38 -24.51 -11.05
C ILE A 131 10.30 -25.55 -10.73
N ALA A 132 10.69 -26.82 -10.56
CA ALA A 132 9.76 -27.93 -10.31
C ALA A 132 9.26 -28.03 -8.86
N SER A 133 9.75 -27.19 -7.94
CA SER A 133 9.30 -27.22 -6.55
C SER A 133 7.86 -26.71 -6.40
N SER A 134 7.20 -27.14 -5.32
CA SER A 134 5.88 -26.65 -4.91
C SER A 134 5.90 -25.12 -4.80
N CYS A 135 5.06 -24.44 -5.59
CA CYS A 135 5.05 -22.99 -5.68
C CYS A 135 3.70 -22.41 -6.18
N HIS A 136 3.58 -21.09 -6.15
CA HIS A 136 2.43 -20.36 -6.70
C HIS A 136 2.90 -19.17 -7.54
N TYR A 137 2.29 -19.00 -8.72
CA TYR A 137 2.58 -17.90 -9.64
C TYR A 137 1.53 -16.79 -9.56
N LEU A 138 1.99 -15.57 -9.33
CA LEU A 138 1.17 -14.36 -9.40
C LEU A 138 1.09 -13.87 -10.85
N PRO A 139 -0.12 -13.73 -11.42
CA PRO A 139 -0.28 -12.99 -12.65
C PRO A 139 -0.04 -11.50 -12.38
N HIS A 140 0.53 -10.82 -13.37
CA HIS A 140 0.76 -9.38 -13.32
C HIS A 140 0.32 -8.67 -14.58
N ARG A 141 0.16 -7.35 -14.44
CA ARG A 141 -0.06 -6.42 -15.54
C ARG A 141 0.89 -5.23 -15.42
N HIS A 142 1.25 -4.64 -16.54
CA HIS A 142 1.99 -3.38 -16.54
C HIS A 142 1.02 -2.21 -16.35
N VAL A 143 1.51 -1.16 -15.70
CA VAL A 143 0.90 0.16 -15.62
C VAL A 143 1.96 1.16 -16.04
N VAL A 144 1.65 1.96 -17.05
CA VAL A 144 2.51 3.05 -17.52
C VAL A 144 2.31 4.24 -16.59
N LYS A 145 3.41 4.78 -16.07
CA LYS A 145 3.38 5.99 -15.25
C LYS A 145 3.84 7.18 -16.10
N GLU A 146 3.07 8.25 -16.07
CA GLU A 146 3.49 9.52 -16.65
C GLU A 146 4.44 10.24 -15.67
N ASN A 147 5.60 10.68 -16.15
CA ASN A 147 6.59 11.50 -15.42
C ASN A 147 7.29 10.85 -14.20
N ASN A 148 7.48 9.53 -14.19
CA ASN A 148 8.28 8.84 -13.16
C ASN A 148 9.64 8.35 -13.70
N ALA A 149 10.62 8.19 -12.80
CA ALA A 149 11.93 7.61 -13.12
C ALA A 149 11.82 6.22 -13.77
N THR A 150 10.97 5.34 -13.22
CA THR A 150 10.59 4.07 -13.84
C THR A 150 9.28 4.25 -14.62
N LYS A 151 9.37 4.10 -15.95
CA LYS A 151 8.24 4.28 -16.88
C LYS A 151 7.14 3.23 -16.73
N ILE A 152 7.50 2.03 -16.26
CA ILE A 152 6.60 0.90 -16.08
C ILE A 152 6.59 0.46 -14.62
N ARG A 153 5.40 0.19 -14.09
CA ARG A 153 5.20 -0.51 -12.81
C ARG A 153 4.46 -1.81 -13.06
N LEU A 154 4.95 -2.90 -12.47
CA LEU A 154 4.23 -4.18 -12.44
C LEU A 154 3.23 -4.17 -11.28
N VAL A 155 2.01 -4.63 -11.55
CA VAL A 155 0.96 -4.82 -10.57
C VAL A 155 0.59 -6.29 -10.55
N PHE A 156 0.89 -6.95 -9.44
CA PHE A 156 0.58 -8.36 -9.20
C PHE A 156 -0.83 -8.51 -8.64
N ASN A 157 -1.50 -9.60 -8.99
CA ASN A 157 -2.85 -9.89 -8.54
C ASN A 157 -2.88 -11.18 -7.71
N ALA A 158 -2.75 -11.04 -6.39
CA ALA A 158 -2.84 -12.16 -5.46
C ALA A 158 -4.29 -12.63 -5.17
N SER A 159 -5.30 -11.94 -5.73
CA SER A 159 -6.71 -12.34 -5.69
C SER A 159 -7.13 -13.13 -6.93
N SER A 160 -6.22 -13.38 -7.89
CA SER A 160 -6.52 -14.27 -9.01
C SER A 160 -6.69 -15.70 -8.52
N ARG A 161 -7.72 -16.39 -9.02
CA ARG A 161 -7.98 -17.79 -8.70
C ARG A 161 -8.53 -18.56 -9.89
N GLN A 162 -8.28 -19.86 -9.87
CA GLN A 162 -8.94 -20.81 -10.74
C GLN A 162 -10.38 -21.03 -10.26
N MET A 163 -11.27 -21.45 -11.17
CA MET A 163 -12.63 -21.80 -10.78
C MET A 163 -12.61 -23.01 -9.85
N GLY A 164 -13.12 -22.84 -8.64
CA GLY A 164 -13.14 -23.89 -7.60
C GLY A 164 -11.98 -23.78 -6.60
N SER A 165 -10.87 -23.14 -6.96
CA SER A 165 -9.68 -23.01 -6.09
C SER A 165 -9.66 -21.64 -5.38
N PRO A 166 -9.10 -21.54 -4.15
CA PRO A 166 -8.89 -20.27 -3.47
C PRO A 166 -7.77 -19.44 -4.12
N SER A 167 -7.79 -18.12 -3.90
CA SER A 167 -6.65 -17.24 -4.22
C SER A 167 -5.63 -17.20 -3.08
N LEU A 168 -4.43 -16.69 -3.33
CA LEU A 168 -3.43 -16.47 -2.28
C LEU A 168 -3.98 -15.56 -1.16
N ASN A 169 -4.71 -14.51 -1.53
CA ASN A 169 -5.37 -13.61 -0.57
C ASN A 169 -6.54 -14.27 0.18
N ASP A 170 -7.12 -15.36 -0.34
CA ASP A 170 -8.15 -16.13 0.39
C ASP A 170 -7.55 -17.02 1.48
N CYS A 171 -6.26 -17.35 1.38
CA CYS A 171 -5.54 -18.27 2.26
C CYS A 171 -4.79 -17.56 3.39
N ASP A 172 -4.76 -16.23 3.37
CA ASP A 172 -4.16 -15.43 4.41
C ASP A 172 -5.06 -15.42 5.66
N GLY A 173 -4.63 -16.19 6.67
CA GLY A 173 -5.34 -16.31 7.94
C GLY A 173 -5.22 -15.10 8.86
N ASN A 174 -4.69 -13.96 8.39
CA ASN A 174 -4.50 -12.78 9.23
C ASN A 174 -5.83 -12.17 9.68
N ARG A 175 -6.11 -12.35 10.98
CA ARG A 175 -7.26 -11.82 11.72
C ARG A 175 -6.98 -10.47 12.37
N LEU A 176 -5.75 -9.96 12.26
CA LEU A 176 -5.28 -8.76 12.95
C LEU A 176 -4.99 -7.68 11.91
N SER A 177 -5.91 -6.75 11.75
CA SER A 177 -5.61 -5.48 11.11
C SER A 177 -4.97 -4.57 12.16
N PHE A 178 -3.65 -4.39 12.12
CA PHE A 178 -2.98 -3.29 12.82
C PHE A 178 -3.06 -1.97 12.02
N ILE A 179 -4.10 -1.84 11.20
CA ILE A 179 -4.35 -0.61 10.46
C ILE A 179 -5.14 0.29 11.39
N GLU A 180 -4.53 1.39 11.79
CA GLU A 180 -5.21 2.44 12.55
C GLU A 180 -6.46 2.92 11.77
N LEU A 181 -7.56 3.13 12.49
CA LEU A 181 -8.80 3.61 11.88
C LEU A 181 -8.55 5.00 11.28
N ILE A 182 -8.94 5.18 10.02
CA ILE A 182 -8.77 6.46 9.29
C ILE A 182 -9.28 7.65 10.12
N PRO A 183 -10.47 7.61 10.76
CA PRO A 183 -10.94 8.71 11.61
C PRO A 183 -9.99 9.05 12.77
N SER A 184 -9.39 8.04 13.41
CA SER A 184 -8.46 8.23 14.52
C SER A 184 -7.18 8.93 14.08
N ILE A 185 -6.65 8.56 12.90
CA ILE A 185 -5.46 9.18 12.32
C ILE A 185 -5.74 10.64 11.95
N ILE A 186 -6.87 10.91 11.29
CA ILE A 186 -7.27 12.27 10.92
C ILE A 186 -7.46 13.13 12.18
N ALA A 187 -8.11 12.60 13.21
CA ALA A 187 -8.31 13.31 14.48
C ALA A 187 -6.96 13.69 15.13
N ARG A 188 -5.99 12.78 15.14
CA ARG A 188 -4.63 13.04 15.65
C ARG A 188 -3.88 14.05 14.77
N PHE A 189 -4.04 14.01 13.46
CA PHE A 189 -3.46 14.99 12.54
C PHE A 189 -4.03 16.40 12.77
N CYS A 190 -5.31 16.52 13.12
CA CYS A 190 -5.94 17.81 13.40
C CYS A 190 -5.71 18.35 14.82
N LEU A 191 -5.02 17.60 15.69
CA LEU A 191 -4.95 17.89 17.13
C LEU A 191 -4.01 19.06 17.48
N HIS A 192 -2.93 19.25 16.73
CA HIS A 192 -1.88 20.21 17.06
C HIS A 192 -1.55 21.16 15.91
N LYS A 193 -0.80 22.21 16.24
CA LYS A 193 -0.52 23.34 15.35
C LYS A 193 0.28 22.95 14.09
N PHE A 194 1.17 21.95 14.19
CA PHE A 194 2.04 21.54 13.10
C PHE A 194 1.66 20.14 12.63
N GLY A 195 1.02 20.03 11.46
CA GLY A 195 0.72 18.75 10.82
C GLY A 195 1.94 18.18 10.10
N ILE A 196 2.15 16.87 10.21
CA ILE A 196 3.20 16.11 9.51
C ILE A 196 2.53 15.08 8.62
N THR A 197 2.97 15.05 7.37
CA THR A 197 2.63 14.00 6.41
C THR A 197 3.92 13.50 5.77
N ALA A 198 4.15 12.20 5.78
CA ALA A 198 5.24 11.58 5.05
C ALA A 198 4.75 10.35 4.29
N ASP A 199 5.10 10.26 3.01
CA ASP A 199 4.93 9.07 2.18
C ASP A 199 6.27 8.33 2.14
N ILE A 200 6.33 7.16 2.77
CA ILE A 200 7.58 6.40 2.88
C ILE A 200 7.71 5.54 1.65
N ARG A 201 8.42 6.09 0.67
CA ARG A 201 8.67 5.42 -0.60
C ARG A 201 9.24 4.03 -0.38
N ASN A 202 8.68 3.05 -1.08
CA ASN A 202 9.20 1.69 -1.17
C ASN A 202 9.34 0.97 0.18
N LEU A 203 8.53 1.31 1.19
CA LEU A 203 8.65 0.74 2.53
C LEU A 203 8.49 -0.80 2.53
N TYR A 204 7.57 -1.34 1.74
CA TYR A 204 7.43 -2.78 1.53
C TYR A 204 8.73 -3.45 1.03
N LEU A 205 9.51 -2.73 0.21
CA LEU A 205 10.78 -3.19 -0.35
C LEU A 205 11.95 -3.05 0.62
N GLN A 206 11.71 -2.68 1.88
CA GLN A 206 12.73 -2.76 2.94
C GLN A 206 12.72 -4.12 3.64
N PHE A 207 11.62 -4.88 3.53
CA PHE A 207 11.45 -6.13 4.25
C PHE A 207 11.68 -7.34 3.34
N SER A 208 12.64 -8.18 3.72
CA SER A 208 12.93 -9.43 3.02
C SER A 208 12.00 -10.55 3.49
N LEU A 209 11.57 -11.39 2.56
CA LEU A 209 10.78 -12.57 2.84
C LEU A 209 11.68 -13.76 3.19
N HIS A 210 11.18 -14.60 4.08
CA HIS A 210 11.82 -15.87 4.39
C HIS A 210 11.81 -16.77 3.14
N LYS A 211 12.88 -17.56 2.91
CA LYS A 211 13.08 -18.33 1.65
C LYS A 211 11.86 -19.18 1.28
N LYS A 212 11.22 -19.82 2.28
CA LYS A 212 10.03 -20.66 2.08
C LYS A 212 8.81 -19.89 1.58
N ASP A 213 8.68 -18.61 1.92
CA ASP A 213 7.51 -17.81 1.59
C ASP A 213 7.62 -17.16 0.19
N ARG A 214 8.85 -17.05 -0.33
CA ARG A 214 9.12 -16.47 -1.66
C ARG A 214 8.48 -17.25 -2.78
N ASP A 215 8.36 -18.57 -2.61
CA ASP A 215 7.79 -19.45 -3.63
C ASP A 215 6.27 -19.32 -3.78
N PHE A 216 5.60 -18.58 -2.89
CA PHE A 216 4.20 -18.16 -3.09
C PHE A 216 4.05 -16.93 -3.98
N LEU A 217 5.16 -16.22 -4.19
CA LEU A 217 5.23 -14.96 -4.92
C LEU A 217 6.08 -15.11 -6.19
N ARG A 218 6.06 -16.30 -6.81
CA ARG A 218 6.67 -16.48 -8.13
C ARG A 218 5.87 -15.71 -9.16
N PHE A 219 6.48 -15.35 -10.28
CA PHE A 219 5.80 -14.79 -11.42
C PHE A 219 6.61 -15.08 -12.70
N LEU A 220 5.94 -14.98 -13.85
CA LEU A 220 6.57 -15.18 -15.14
C LEU A 220 6.93 -13.82 -15.75
N GLY A 221 8.09 -13.70 -16.36
CA GLY A 221 8.51 -12.49 -17.04
C GLY A 221 9.19 -12.80 -18.37
N HIS A 222 9.38 -11.76 -19.18
CA HIS A 222 10.30 -11.85 -20.31
C HIS A 222 11.51 -11.00 -19.98
N GLY A 223 12.71 -11.59 -20.04
CA GLY A 223 13.95 -10.84 -19.96
C GLY A 223 14.11 -9.88 -21.14
N GLU A 224 15.18 -9.07 -21.14
CA GLU A 224 15.51 -8.22 -22.30
C GLU A 224 15.75 -9.03 -23.59
N ASP A 225 16.15 -10.29 -23.47
CA ASP A 225 16.31 -11.23 -24.58
C ASP A 225 14.98 -11.78 -25.11
N GLU A 226 13.85 -11.25 -24.63
CA GLU A 226 12.48 -11.70 -24.85
C GLU A 226 12.21 -13.17 -24.46
N LYS A 227 13.13 -13.81 -23.73
CA LYS A 227 12.95 -15.20 -23.30
C LYS A 227 12.07 -15.24 -22.06
N LEU A 228 11.21 -16.25 -22.02
CA LEU A 228 10.40 -16.55 -20.84
C LEU A 228 11.31 -16.98 -19.69
N LYS A 229 11.15 -16.33 -18.55
CA LYS A 229 11.90 -16.59 -17.32
C LYS A 229 10.96 -16.69 -16.13
N ASN A 230 11.36 -17.48 -15.14
CA ASN A 230 10.66 -17.62 -13.87
C ASN A 230 11.38 -16.75 -12.83
N TYR A 231 10.63 -15.87 -12.19
CA TYR A 231 11.15 -15.00 -11.15
C TYR A 231 10.40 -15.24 -9.85
N ARG A 232 11.00 -14.85 -8.72
CA ARG A 232 10.30 -14.73 -7.44
C ARG A 232 10.65 -13.44 -6.73
N HIS A 233 9.72 -12.95 -5.92
CA HIS A 233 9.97 -11.82 -5.06
C HIS A 233 10.83 -12.22 -3.85
N HIS A 234 11.90 -11.47 -3.62
CA HIS A 234 12.74 -11.58 -2.44
C HIS A 234 12.17 -10.76 -1.28
N LYS A 235 11.39 -9.72 -1.59
CA LYS A 235 10.87 -8.72 -0.64
C LYS A 235 9.34 -8.68 -0.61
N VAL A 236 8.79 -8.11 0.45
CA VAL A 236 7.33 -7.92 0.57
C VAL A 236 6.84 -7.01 -0.58
N ILE A 237 5.73 -7.38 -1.22
CA ILE A 237 5.15 -6.61 -2.32
C ILE A 237 3.77 -6.05 -1.97
N PHE A 238 3.36 -5.03 -2.71
CA PHE A 238 1.99 -4.54 -2.66
C PHE A 238 1.02 -5.51 -3.35
N GLY A 239 -0.21 -5.60 -2.84
CA GLY A 239 -1.30 -6.38 -3.44
C GLY A 239 -1.55 -7.75 -2.83
N ILE A 240 -0.76 -8.14 -1.81
CA ILE A 240 -1.06 -9.28 -0.95
C ILE A 240 -1.79 -8.78 0.30
N SER A 241 -2.81 -9.52 0.74
CA SER A 241 -3.62 -9.18 1.92
C SER A 241 -2.81 -9.06 3.20
N CYS A 242 -1.74 -9.84 3.38
CA CYS A 242 -0.91 -9.82 4.58
C CYS A 242 0.11 -8.68 4.59
N SER A 243 0.41 -8.08 3.43
CA SER A 243 1.47 -7.08 3.32
C SER A 243 1.27 -5.88 4.26
N PRO A 244 0.07 -5.27 4.39
CA PRO A 244 -0.15 -4.17 5.33
C PRO A 244 0.11 -4.59 6.79
N PHE A 245 -0.28 -5.80 7.18
CA PHE A 245 -0.02 -6.31 8.53
C PHE A 245 1.47 -6.51 8.78
N LEU A 246 2.17 -7.15 7.85
CA LEU A 246 3.62 -7.37 7.94
C LEU A 246 4.34 -6.03 8.07
N LEU A 247 3.92 -5.05 7.29
CA LEU A 247 4.45 -3.70 7.32
C LEU A 247 4.24 -3.04 8.70
N SER A 248 2.99 -2.92 9.13
CA SER A 248 2.66 -2.29 10.42
C SER A 248 3.33 -2.98 11.60
N SER A 249 3.40 -4.32 11.59
CA SER A 249 4.03 -5.11 12.67
C SER A 249 5.53 -4.86 12.74
N ASN A 250 6.22 -4.78 11.60
CA ASN A 250 7.66 -4.51 11.58
C ASN A 250 7.96 -3.08 12.03
N ILE A 251 7.25 -2.07 11.51
CA ILE A 251 7.41 -0.67 11.94
C ILE A 251 7.22 -0.57 13.46
N ARG A 252 6.14 -1.18 13.97
CA ARG A 252 5.82 -1.18 15.39
C ARG A 252 6.91 -1.86 16.21
N TYR A 253 7.42 -3.02 15.78
CA TYR A 253 8.52 -3.72 16.44
C TYR A 253 9.78 -2.83 16.56
N HIS A 254 10.17 -2.14 15.49
CA HIS A 254 11.32 -1.24 15.52
C HIS A 254 11.10 -0.02 16.42
N LEU A 255 9.90 0.57 16.39
CA LEU A 255 9.53 1.67 17.28
C LEU A 255 9.51 1.23 18.75
N GLU A 256 8.94 0.07 19.07
CA GLU A 256 8.90 -0.46 20.44
C GLU A 256 10.31 -0.75 20.98
N ARG A 257 11.22 -1.27 20.15
CA ARG A 257 12.63 -1.42 20.54
C ARG A 257 13.31 -0.10 20.86
N LYS A 258 13.11 0.92 20.01
CA LYS A 258 13.65 2.27 20.24
C LYS A 258 13.03 2.92 21.47
N PHE A 259 11.77 2.61 21.77
CA PHE A 259 11.10 3.03 23.00
C PHE A 259 11.81 2.45 24.23
N ASP A 260 12.15 1.15 24.20
CA ASP A 260 12.87 0.50 25.30
C ASP A 260 14.30 1.06 25.46
N GLU A 261 15.02 1.32 24.37
CA GLU A 261 16.33 1.97 24.38
C GLU A 261 16.26 3.39 24.97
N ALA A 262 15.27 4.18 24.57
CA ALA A 262 15.02 5.51 25.10
C ALA A 262 14.74 5.48 26.61
N ARG A 263 13.95 4.50 27.05
CA ARG A 263 13.61 4.29 28.46
C ARG A 263 14.83 3.92 29.30
N GLN A 264 15.66 3.01 28.81
CA GLN A 264 16.93 2.64 29.47
C GLN A 264 17.89 3.83 29.54
N GLY A 265 17.91 4.66 28.51
CA GLY A 265 18.70 5.89 28.46
C GLY A 265 18.11 7.10 29.19
N ASN A 266 16.97 6.96 29.88
CA ASN A 266 16.22 8.06 30.51
C ASN A 266 15.88 9.23 29.57
N ARG A 267 15.68 8.96 28.27
CA ARG A 267 15.40 9.97 27.24
C ARG A 267 13.89 10.16 27.07
N ARG A 268 13.22 10.74 28.07
CA ARG A 268 11.76 10.91 28.10
C ARG A 268 11.16 11.58 26.86
N TYR A 269 11.88 12.52 26.24
CA TYR A 269 11.39 13.19 25.04
C TYR A 269 11.27 12.23 23.85
N LEU A 270 12.18 11.25 23.73
CA LEU A 270 12.12 10.22 22.68
C LEU A 270 10.96 9.26 22.93
N GLU A 271 10.69 8.91 24.19
CA GLU A 271 9.53 8.07 24.54
C GLU A 271 8.22 8.69 24.05
N GLU A 272 8.05 10.01 24.20
CA GLU A 272 6.85 10.71 23.75
C GLU A 272 6.75 10.76 22.22
N ILE A 273 7.86 11.05 21.54
CA ILE A 273 7.95 11.05 20.06
C ILE A 273 7.64 9.67 19.48
N ILE A 274 8.22 8.61 20.05
CA ILE A 274 8.05 7.24 19.56
C ILE A 274 6.62 6.76 19.78
N ARG A 275 6.01 7.07 20.94
CA ARG A 275 4.59 6.77 21.18
C ARG A 275 3.68 7.45 20.16
N GLN A 276 3.97 8.70 19.82
CA GLN A 276 3.23 9.38 18.75
C GLN A 276 3.46 8.67 17.42
N GLY A 277 4.71 8.32 17.08
CA GLY A 277 5.06 7.58 15.87
C GLY A 277 4.27 6.28 15.70
N ILE A 278 4.14 5.46 16.75
CA ILE A 278 3.38 4.20 16.73
C ILE A 278 1.93 4.39 16.26
N LEU A 279 1.29 5.51 16.64
CA LEU A 279 -0.10 5.83 16.29
C LEU A 279 -0.24 6.62 14.99
N SER A 280 0.87 6.94 14.33
CA SER A 280 0.90 7.86 13.19
C SER A 280 0.93 7.14 11.84
N PHE A 281 1.15 5.81 11.81
CA PHE A 281 1.23 5.06 10.56
C PHE A 281 -0.13 4.57 10.08
N TYR A 282 -0.42 4.89 8.82
CA TYR A 282 -1.43 4.26 8.01
C TYR A 282 -0.75 3.55 6.85
N VAL A 283 -0.54 2.24 6.98
CA VAL A 283 0.11 1.44 5.93
C VAL A 283 1.51 2.00 5.61
N ASP A 284 1.71 2.66 4.47
CA ASP A 284 2.96 3.24 4.00
C ASP A 284 3.07 4.76 4.24
N SER A 285 2.04 5.36 4.83
CA SER A 285 1.95 6.79 5.10
C SER A 285 2.04 7.09 6.59
N CYS A 286 2.78 8.14 6.96
CA CYS A 286 2.81 8.69 8.31
C CYS A 286 2.02 10.00 8.36
N LEU A 287 1.02 10.06 9.24
CA LEU A 287 0.21 11.25 9.49
C LEU A 287 0.14 11.53 11.00
N THR A 288 0.62 12.70 11.40
CA THR A 288 0.59 13.11 12.81
C THR A 288 0.56 14.63 12.96
N SER A 289 0.47 15.11 14.20
CA SER A 289 0.66 16.53 14.48
C SER A 289 1.47 16.75 15.75
N ILE A 290 2.20 17.87 15.78
CA ILE A 290 3.11 18.25 16.87
C ILE A 290 2.77 19.65 17.37
N LYS A 291 2.96 19.89 18.68
CA LYS A 291 2.62 21.16 19.34
C LYS A 291 3.60 22.28 19.05
N THR A 292 4.89 21.97 18.98
CA THR A 292 5.98 22.96 18.90
C THR A 292 6.93 22.67 17.74
N GLU A 293 7.57 23.72 17.22
CA GLU A 293 8.54 23.58 16.12
C GLU A 293 9.78 22.78 16.53
N SER A 294 10.21 22.89 17.79
CA SER A 294 11.33 22.11 18.33
C SER A 294 11.05 20.61 18.29
N ALA A 295 9.85 20.20 18.75
CA ALA A 295 9.45 18.80 18.74
C ALA A 295 9.23 18.27 17.31
N LEU A 296 8.83 19.12 16.36
CA LEU A 296 8.72 18.75 14.95
C LEU A 296 10.08 18.34 14.38
N LYS A 297 11.14 19.13 14.62
CA LYS A 297 12.50 18.81 14.14
C LYS A 297 13.01 17.49 14.72
N GLN A 298 12.79 17.28 16.02
CA GLN A 298 13.15 16.05 16.70
C GLN A 298 12.34 14.84 16.19
N PHE A 299 11.05 14.99 15.94
CA PHE A 299 10.22 13.93 15.37
C PHE A 299 10.74 13.50 14.01
N ILE A 300 11.09 14.44 13.13
CA ILE A 300 11.64 14.14 11.80
C ILE A 300 12.96 13.38 11.91
N GLU A 301 13.87 13.81 12.80
CA GLU A 301 15.17 13.16 13.02
C GLU A 301 14.99 11.71 13.50
N VAL A 302 14.17 11.50 14.53
CA VAL A 302 13.90 10.17 15.10
C VAL A 302 13.17 9.28 14.10
N ALA A 303 12.14 9.80 13.42
CA ALA A 303 11.40 9.04 12.41
C ALA A 303 12.33 8.62 11.26
N THR A 304 13.25 9.49 10.84
CA THR A 304 14.23 9.16 9.79
C THR A 304 15.20 8.08 10.25
N GLU A 305 15.72 8.16 11.48
CA GLU A 305 16.65 7.14 12.02
C GLU A 305 16.01 5.75 12.18
N ILE A 306 14.71 5.70 12.45
CA ILE A 306 14.00 4.43 12.73
C ILE A 306 13.51 3.76 11.45
N ILE A 307 13.18 4.55 10.42
CA ILE A 307 12.39 4.09 9.26
C ILE A 307 13.22 4.03 7.97
N VAL A 308 14.34 4.75 7.90
CA VAL A 308 15.28 4.76 6.76
C VAL A 308 16.53 3.98 7.13
#